data_AF-A0A0H2SKL7-F1
#
_entry.id   AF-A0A0H2SKL7-F1
#
_cell.length_a   1.000
_cell.length_b   1.000
_cell.length_c   1.000
_cell.angle_alpha   90.00
_cell.angle_beta   90.00
_cell.angle_gamma   90.00
#
_symmetry.space_group_name_H-M   'P 1'
#
loop_
_entity.id
_entity.type
_entity.pdbx_description
1 polymer ?
#
loop_
_entity_poly.entity_id
_entity_poly.type
_entity_poly.pdbx_seq_one_letter_code
_entity_poly.pdbx_strand_id
1 'polypeptide(L)'
;MKVNLKYSLIITLVFGLSFISFFFIVYEYYKNLTVDFIMKSYENNVIKLSELLSKSMASLESDFFSKKFIDEKNGYYYILDENGNVIYHTDLSKIGINAVEDTKLPELYKYIKENKSGIYKYVYENEKRFVAFSSFEFNNSTYYLANAITEKQLFYDINKVKMFSVILLVIMMVFLFFISYVIGKLIEKEFKKQIGTIKEFSTNVSSYIAENSSASSEIGAVAQNTQKNVQKLDELIQNFSSSIEEGRSELDLTLSNMKEFFYDIQNMNEKTLEISNFINKLSDLNDKIKDISDTVSILSINSSIETSKENLDREGISKIAELINELASESRETSKNSEKILKEIEKNITTNVLLSEKTSKELTNIEKSLDSVSEIVRDFEHTVQSLSNFSHSTKISMNEVLSGINQMSEALIEIKNSMDKLLEIAKKFEK
;
A
#
# COMPACT_ATOMS: atom_id res chain seq x y z
N MET A 1 -31.55 17.28 -3.98
CA MET A 1 -32.55 18.39 -4.02
C MET A 1 -32.79 19.06 -2.67
N LYS A 2 -33.03 18.31 -1.57
CA LYS A 2 -33.24 18.91 -0.22
C LYS A 2 -32.00 19.65 0.33
N VAL A 3 -30.79 19.17 0.03
CA VAL A 3 -29.53 19.79 0.49
C VAL A 3 -29.23 21.11 -0.23
N ASN A 4 -29.45 21.18 -1.55
CA ASN A 4 -29.27 22.40 -2.35
C ASN A 4 -30.12 23.55 -1.86
N LEU A 5 -31.41 23.29 -1.59
CA LEU A 5 -32.30 24.33 -1.11
C LEU A 5 -31.84 24.83 0.26
N LYS A 6 -31.39 23.93 1.14
CA LYS A 6 -31.02 24.25 2.52
C LYS A 6 -29.76 25.12 2.61
N TYR A 7 -28.68 24.75 1.91
CA TYR A 7 -27.47 25.57 1.89
C TYR A 7 -27.67 26.87 1.10
N SER A 8 -28.41 26.81 0.00
CA SER A 8 -28.76 28.03 -0.73
C SER A 8 -29.58 28.98 0.14
N LEU A 9 -30.55 28.47 0.89
CA LEU A 9 -31.34 29.23 1.84
C LEU A 9 -30.46 29.82 2.95
N ILE A 10 -29.53 29.06 3.53
CA ILE A 10 -28.66 29.56 4.61
C ILE A 10 -27.74 30.67 4.10
N ILE A 11 -27.10 30.47 2.95
CA ILE A 11 -26.23 31.49 2.34
C ILE A 11 -27.06 32.74 2.00
N THR A 12 -28.22 32.54 1.35
CA THR A 12 -29.13 33.65 1.02
C THR A 12 -29.63 34.36 2.27
N LEU A 13 -29.88 33.65 3.38
CA LEU A 13 -30.32 34.21 4.64
C LEU A 13 -29.22 35.07 5.29
N VAL A 14 -27.99 34.56 5.39
CA VAL A 14 -26.85 35.26 6.03
C VAL A 14 -26.45 36.50 5.25
N PHE A 15 -26.30 36.37 3.93
CA PHE A 15 -25.97 37.52 3.08
C PHE A 15 -27.16 38.47 2.93
N GLY A 16 -28.38 37.94 2.86
CA GLY A 16 -29.61 38.72 2.81
C GLY A 16 -29.81 39.59 4.06
N LEU A 17 -29.61 39.03 5.26
CA LEU A 17 -29.71 39.77 6.53
C LEU A 17 -28.67 40.91 6.62
N SER A 18 -27.44 40.64 6.18
CA SER A 18 -26.38 41.66 6.11
C SER A 18 -26.76 42.79 5.14
N PHE A 19 -27.33 42.43 3.98
CA PHE A 19 -27.74 43.39 2.96
C PHE A 19 -28.94 44.24 3.40
N ILE A 20 -29.92 43.63 4.06
CA ILE A 20 -31.06 44.33 4.67
C ILE A 20 -30.58 45.34 5.71
N SER A 21 -29.66 44.92 6.59
CA SER A 21 -29.14 45.78 7.64
C SER A 21 -28.39 46.98 7.05
N PHE A 22 -27.53 46.74 6.06
CA PHE A 22 -26.83 47.79 5.32
C PHE A 22 -27.81 48.75 4.64
N PHE A 23 -28.86 48.22 4.01
CA PHE A 23 -29.88 49.02 3.35
C PHE A 23 -30.61 49.97 4.30
N PHE A 24 -31.06 49.48 5.47
CA PHE A 24 -31.74 50.31 6.44
C PHE A 24 -30.85 51.44 6.97
N ILE A 25 -29.57 51.15 7.22
CA ILE A 25 -28.59 52.14 7.66
C ILE A 25 -28.42 53.24 6.60
N VAL A 26 -28.21 52.85 5.34
CA VAL A 26 -28.01 53.80 4.23
C VAL A 26 -29.27 54.64 3.97
N TYR A 27 -30.45 54.02 4.00
CA TYR A 27 -31.71 54.73 3.82
C TYR A 27 -31.97 55.74 4.94
N GLU A 28 -31.77 55.35 6.20
CA GLU A 28 -32.00 56.27 7.33
C GLU A 28 -31.02 57.44 7.30
N TYR A 29 -29.75 57.19 6.94
CA TYR A 29 -28.76 58.23 6.72
C TYR A 29 -29.19 59.21 5.61
N TYR A 30 -29.60 58.70 4.44
CA TYR A 30 -30.09 59.53 3.33
C TYR A 30 -31.33 60.34 3.70
N LYS A 31 -32.29 59.70 4.38
CA LYS A 31 -33.52 60.34 4.84
C LYS A 31 -33.21 61.49 5.79
N ASN A 32 -32.37 61.28 6.81
CA ASN A 32 -32.03 62.33 7.78
C ASN A 32 -31.38 63.54 7.10
N LEU A 33 -30.40 63.30 6.22
CA LEU A 33 -29.75 64.36 5.46
C LEU A 33 -30.74 65.15 4.58
N THR A 34 -31.68 64.45 3.95
CA THR A 34 -32.64 65.05 3.00
C THR A 34 -33.79 65.75 3.71
N VAL A 35 -34.28 65.23 4.84
CA VAL A 35 -35.34 65.85 5.64
C VAL A 35 -34.89 67.21 6.15
N ASP A 36 -33.68 67.31 6.70
CA ASP A 36 -33.14 68.59 7.19
C ASP A 36 -33.02 69.63 6.07
N PHE A 37 -32.60 69.20 4.88
CA PHE A 37 -32.52 70.06 3.70
C PHE A 37 -33.91 70.52 3.23
N ILE A 38 -34.87 69.60 3.13
CA ILE A 38 -36.25 69.91 2.73
C ILE A 38 -36.88 70.88 3.73
N MET A 39 -36.77 70.63 5.02
CA MET A 39 -37.32 71.50 6.06
C MET A 39 -36.69 72.91 6.01
N LYS A 40 -35.36 73.03 5.92
CA LYS A 40 -34.71 74.34 5.75
C LYS A 40 -35.14 75.05 4.48
N SER A 41 -35.23 74.33 3.36
CA SER A 41 -35.69 74.91 2.10
C SER A 41 -37.14 75.36 2.18
N TYR A 42 -37.98 74.59 2.88
CA TYR A 42 -39.39 74.85 3.07
C TYR A 42 -39.63 76.14 3.86
N GLU A 43 -38.94 76.30 5.00
CA GLU A 43 -38.96 77.54 5.79
C GLU A 43 -38.43 78.73 4.99
N ASN A 44 -37.25 78.59 4.38
CA ASN A 44 -36.62 79.66 3.61
C ASN A 44 -37.47 80.15 2.44
N ASN A 45 -38.27 79.27 1.82
CA ASN A 45 -39.18 79.67 0.75
C ASN A 45 -40.29 80.60 1.28
N VAL A 46 -40.82 80.33 2.48
CA VAL A 46 -41.83 81.19 3.11
C VAL A 46 -41.21 82.51 3.60
N ILE A 47 -40.01 82.48 4.18
CA ILE A 47 -39.27 83.69 4.59
C ILE A 47 -39.04 84.61 3.38
N LYS A 48 -38.45 84.10 2.29
CA LYS A 48 -38.22 84.87 1.06
C LYS A 48 -39.50 85.47 0.49
N LEU A 49 -40.61 84.74 0.60
CA LEU A 49 -41.90 85.24 0.12
C LEU A 49 -42.47 86.33 1.03
N SER A 50 -42.32 86.19 2.35
CA SER A 50 -42.72 87.24 3.31
C SER A 50 -41.92 88.54 3.12
N GLU A 51 -40.63 88.43 2.77
CA GLU A 51 -39.78 89.59 2.41
C GLU A 51 -40.21 90.28 1.10
N LEU A 52 -40.82 89.54 0.17
CA LEU A 52 -41.41 90.14 -1.03
C LEU A 52 -42.73 90.84 -0.70
N LEU A 53 -43.56 90.24 0.16
CA LEU A 53 -44.84 90.79 0.60
C LEU A 53 -44.68 92.06 1.44
N SER A 54 -43.63 92.17 2.26
CA SER A 54 -43.34 93.40 3.03
C SER A 54 -43.10 94.62 2.14
N LYS A 55 -42.64 94.42 0.90
CA LYS A 55 -42.39 95.50 -0.07
C LYS A 55 -43.65 95.93 -0.81
N SER A 56 -44.58 95.00 -1.08
CA SER A 56 -45.86 95.31 -1.72
C SER A 56 -46.85 94.16 -1.59
N MET A 57 -47.99 94.44 -0.94
CA MET A 57 -49.15 93.53 -0.95
C MET A 57 -49.90 93.51 -2.30
N ALA A 58 -49.64 94.43 -3.23
CA ALA A 58 -50.25 94.38 -4.58
C ALA A 58 -49.81 93.13 -5.37
N SER A 59 -48.73 92.46 -4.93
CA SER A 59 -48.33 91.15 -5.44
C SER A 59 -49.37 90.06 -5.16
N LEU A 60 -50.24 90.20 -4.13
CA LEU A 60 -51.33 89.26 -3.83
C LEU A 60 -52.44 89.24 -4.89
N GLU A 61 -52.67 90.37 -5.58
CA GLU A 61 -53.69 90.50 -6.65
C GLU A 61 -53.14 90.09 -8.02
N SER A 62 -51.82 89.93 -8.14
CA SER A 62 -51.19 89.55 -9.41
C SER A 62 -51.40 88.07 -9.72
N ASP A 63 -51.52 87.76 -11.02
CA ASP A 63 -51.58 86.40 -11.59
C ASP A 63 -50.38 85.50 -11.16
N PHE A 64 -49.34 86.12 -10.59
CA PHE A 64 -48.17 85.47 -10.01
C PHE A 64 -48.45 84.78 -8.67
N PHE A 65 -49.33 85.33 -7.82
CA PHE A 65 -49.70 84.70 -6.54
C PHE A 65 -50.69 83.54 -6.75
N SER A 66 -51.68 83.69 -7.63
CA SER A 66 -52.65 82.62 -7.94
C SER A 66 -52.00 81.42 -8.62
N LYS A 67 -51.10 81.61 -9.61
CA LYS A 67 -50.47 80.49 -10.34
C LYS A 67 -49.35 79.78 -9.58
N LYS A 68 -48.63 80.45 -8.68
CA LYS A 68 -47.49 79.86 -7.94
C LYS A 68 -47.90 79.17 -6.64
N PHE A 69 -49.06 79.53 -6.08
CA PHE A 69 -49.53 79.06 -4.78
C PHE A 69 -50.79 78.21 -4.82
N ILE A 70 -51.37 78.00 -6.01
CA ILE A 70 -52.36 76.97 -6.30
C ILE A 70 -51.65 75.87 -7.09
N ASP A 71 -50.72 75.17 -6.44
CA ASP A 71 -50.15 73.92 -6.96
C ASP A 71 -50.49 72.84 -5.94
N GLU A 72 -51.23 71.80 -6.37
CA GLU A 72 -51.60 70.65 -5.54
C GLU A 72 -50.38 69.97 -4.89
N LYS A 73 -49.15 70.27 -5.33
CA LYS A 73 -47.91 69.76 -4.75
C LYS A 73 -47.31 70.62 -3.63
N ASN A 74 -47.64 71.92 -3.54
CA ASN A 74 -46.95 72.86 -2.65
C ASN A 74 -47.79 73.26 -1.42
N GLY A 75 -48.85 72.51 -1.14
CA GLY A 75 -49.79 72.86 -0.07
C GLY A 75 -50.59 74.12 -0.41
N TYR A 76 -51.07 74.82 0.62
CA TYR A 76 -51.82 76.06 0.46
C TYR A 76 -51.26 77.16 1.34
N TYR A 77 -51.42 78.40 0.89
CA TYR A 77 -50.93 79.58 1.61
C TYR A 77 -52.10 80.33 2.25
N TYR A 78 -51.83 80.92 3.41
CA TYR A 78 -52.75 81.81 4.08
C TYR A 78 -51.98 82.90 4.82
N ILE A 79 -52.64 84.04 5.04
CA ILE A 79 -52.06 85.18 5.74
C ILE A 79 -52.97 85.57 6.89
N LEU A 80 -52.37 85.79 8.06
CA LEU A 80 -53.04 86.24 9.27
C LEU A 80 -52.63 87.69 9.56
N ASP A 81 -53.55 88.49 10.09
CA ASP A 81 -53.22 89.76 10.73
C ASP A 81 -52.70 89.56 12.17
N GLU A 82 -52.33 90.65 12.85
CA GLU A 82 -51.86 90.66 14.25
C GLU A 82 -52.86 90.07 15.25
N ASN A 83 -54.16 90.15 14.93
CA ASN A 83 -55.26 89.68 15.76
C ASN A 83 -55.64 88.22 15.43
N GLY A 84 -55.01 87.62 14.42
CA GLY A 84 -55.25 86.25 13.98
C GLY A 84 -56.40 86.10 12.98
N ASN A 85 -56.92 87.19 12.40
CA ASN A 85 -57.90 87.12 11.34
C ASN A 85 -57.23 86.69 10.04
N VAL A 86 -57.86 85.76 9.33
CA VAL A 86 -57.40 85.30 8.02
C VAL A 86 -57.71 86.36 6.97
N ILE A 87 -56.68 87.07 6.50
CA ILE A 87 -56.84 88.09 5.45
C ILE A 87 -56.66 87.51 4.04
N TYR A 88 -56.02 86.35 3.94
CA TYR A 88 -55.87 85.61 2.69
C TYR A 88 -55.85 84.12 2.99
N HIS A 89 -56.53 83.33 2.16
CA HIS A 89 -56.48 81.88 2.21
C HIS A 89 -56.84 81.32 0.83
N THR A 90 -56.20 80.22 0.42
CA THR A 90 -56.48 79.58 -0.89
C THR A 90 -57.94 79.13 -1.01
N ASP A 91 -58.55 78.67 0.08
CA ASP A 91 -60.00 78.49 0.21
C ASP A 91 -60.66 79.81 0.68
N LEU A 92 -61.43 80.44 -0.21
CA LEU A 92 -62.10 81.72 0.01
C LEU A 92 -63.10 81.68 1.18
N SER A 93 -63.64 80.51 1.53
CA SER A 93 -64.57 80.36 2.66
C SER A 93 -63.92 80.60 4.03
N LYS A 94 -62.59 80.64 4.08
CA LYS A 94 -61.80 80.82 5.32
C LYS A 94 -61.39 82.27 5.57
N ILE A 95 -61.57 83.16 4.60
CA ILE A 95 -61.20 84.57 4.73
C ILE A 95 -62.17 85.27 5.71
N GLY A 96 -61.65 86.09 6.62
CA GLY A 96 -62.41 86.81 7.63
C GLY A 96 -62.73 86.00 8.89
N ILE A 97 -62.40 84.71 8.93
CA ILE A 97 -62.50 83.90 10.15
C ILE A 97 -61.30 84.24 11.07
N ASN A 98 -61.55 84.39 12.36
CA ASN A 98 -60.47 84.48 13.34
C ASN A 98 -59.89 83.10 13.61
N ALA A 99 -58.66 82.90 13.17
CA ALA A 99 -57.96 81.63 13.24
C ALA A 99 -57.61 81.23 14.69
N VAL A 100 -57.47 82.22 15.59
CA VAL A 100 -57.17 82.02 17.01
C VAL A 100 -58.40 81.57 17.80
N GLU A 101 -59.61 82.00 17.39
CA GLU A 101 -60.89 81.58 17.97
C GLU A 101 -61.36 80.21 17.45
N ASP A 102 -60.87 79.77 16.28
CA ASP A 102 -61.04 78.39 15.80
C ASP A 102 -60.22 77.44 16.69
N THR A 103 -60.86 76.95 17.75
CA THR A 103 -60.30 76.06 18.82
C THR A 103 -59.60 74.79 18.34
N LYS A 104 -59.52 74.54 17.03
CA LYS A 104 -58.92 73.34 16.44
C LYS A 104 -57.39 73.33 16.47
N LEU A 105 -56.71 74.47 16.47
CA LEU A 105 -55.23 74.55 16.39
C LEU A 105 -54.59 75.59 17.33
N PRO A 106 -54.95 75.68 18.63
CA PRO A 106 -54.52 76.76 19.52
C PRO A 106 -52.99 76.82 19.73
N GLU A 107 -52.31 75.67 19.75
CA GLU A 107 -50.86 75.61 19.95
C GLU A 107 -50.07 76.12 18.73
N LEU A 108 -50.61 75.93 17.52
CA LEU A 108 -49.99 76.44 16.30
C LEU A 108 -49.98 77.97 16.31
N TYR A 109 -51.11 78.60 16.62
CA TYR A 109 -51.18 80.06 16.65
C TYR A 109 -50.32 80.66 17.76
N LYS A 110 -50.24 79.99 18.91
CA LYS A 110 -49.31 80.37 19.98
C LYS A 110 -47.85 80.35 19.47
N TYR A 111 -47.45 79.28 18.81
CA TYR A 111 -46.11 79.16 18.24
C TYR A 111 -45.81 80.24 17.18
N ILE A 112 -46.80 80.56 16.33
CA ILE A 112 -46.70 81.63 15.33
C ILE A 112 -46.51 83.01 15.97
N LYS A 113 -47.17 83.30 17.10
CA LYS A 113 -47.03 84.58 17.80
C LYS A 113 -45.71 84.72 18.58
N GLU A 114 -45.17 83.60 19.08
CA GLU A 114 -43.95 83.59 19.89
C GLU A 114 -42.66 83.65 19.06
N ASN A 115 -42.72 83.35 17.76
CA ASN A 115 -41.54 83.28 16.89
C ASN A 115 -41.73 84.15 15.63
N LYS A 116 -40.65 84.73 15.10
CA LYS A 116 -40.71 85.53 13.86
C LYS A 116 -40.84 84.69 12.59
N SER A 117 -40.28 83.49 12.61
CA SER A 117 -40.43 82.48 11.57
C SER A 117 -40.26 81.11 12.19
N GLY A 118 -40.68 80.07 11.48
CA GLY A 118 -40.42 78.70 11.90
C GLY A 118 -41.26 77.69 11.14
N ILE A 119 -41.02 76.42 11.44
CA ILE A 119 -41.86 75.32 11.00
C ILE A 119 -42.53 74.68 12.21
N TYR A 120 -43.83 74.47 12.12
CA TYR A 120 -44.59 73.75 13.12
C TYR A 120 -45.23 72.50 12.51
N LYS A 121 -45.22 71.40 13.26
CA LYS A 121 -45.87 70.14 12.87
C LYS A 121 -47.18 70.01 13.65
N TYR A 122 -48.27 69.76 12.94
CA TYR A 122 -49.59 69.64 13.54
C TYR A 122 -50.42 68.55 12.87
N VAL A 123 -51.54 68.20 13.48
CA VAL A 123 -52.54 67.28 12.91
C VAL A 123 -53.82 68.06 12.69
N TYR A 124 -54.32 68.03 11.47
CA TYR A 124 -55.58 68.69 11.11
C TYR A 124 -56.35 67.76 10.17
N GLU A 125 -57.63 67.53 10.47
CA GLU A 125 -58.50 66.61 9.71
C GLU A 125 -57.90 65.20 9.54
N ASN A 126 -57.32 64.66 10.62
CA ASN A 126 -56.65 63.35 10.66
C ASN A 126 -55.39 63.21 9.77
N GLU A 127 -54.88 64.31 9.21
CA GLU A 127 -53.65 64.32 8.43
C GLU A 127 -52.52 65.06 9.16
N LYS A 128 -51.32 64.49 9.13
CA LYS A 128 -50.10 65.16 9.60
C LYS A 128 -49.71 66.23 8.59
N ARG A 129 -49.63 67.47 9.05
CA ARG A 129 -49.26 68.64 8.26
C ARG A 129 -48.08 69.36 8.88
N PHE A 130 -47.35 70.06 8.02
CA PHE A 130 -46.34 71.02 8.40
C PHE A 130 -46.83 72.39 7.97
N VAL A 131 -46.50 73.40 8.77
CA VAL A 131 -46.68 74.78 8.39
C VAL A 131 -45.38 75.52 8.57
N ALA A 132 -44.86 76.07 7.49
CA ALA A 132 -43.81 77.07 7.53
C ALA A 132 -44.46 78.45 7.59
N PHE A 133 -43.98 79.33 8.47
CA PHE A 133 -44.50 80.69 8.57
C PHE A 133 -43.38 81.71 8.74
N SER A 134 -43.70 82.95 8.40
CA SER A 134 -42.81 84.11 8.59
C SER A 134 -43.63 85.39 8.77
N SER A 135 -43.30 86.17 9.79
CA SER A 135 -43.89 87.47 10.07
C SER A 135 -43.28 88.55 9.17
N PHE A 136 -44.10 89.48 8.68
CA PHE A 136 -43.65 90.64 7.94
C PHE A 136 -44.46 91.88 8.33
N GLU A 137 -43.85 93.06 8.19
CA GLU A 137 -44.51 94.33 8.47
C GLU A 137 -44.94 95.00 7.17
N PHE A 138 -46.17 95.51 7.15
CA PHE A 138 -46.72 96.28 6.04
C PHE A 138 -47.68 97.34 6.61
N ASN A 139 -47.53 98.61 6.22
CA ASN A 139 -48.36 99.72 6.71
C ASN A 139 -48.51 99.78 8.26
N ASN A 140 -47.41 99.64 9.01
CA ASN A 140 -47.37 99.63 10.49
C ASN A 140 -48.18 98.49 11.17
N SER A 141 -48.55 97.44 10.44
CA SER A 141 -49.18 96.23 11.00
C SER A 141 -48.34 95.00 10.72
N THR A 142 -48.32 94.06 11.66
CA THR A 142 -47.65 92.77 11.51
C THR A 142 -48.59 91.74 10.90
N TYR A 143 -48.12 91.06 9.86
CA TYR A 143 -48.83 89.98 9.19
C TYR A 143 -47.99 88.70 9.25
N TYR A 144 -48.65 87.55 9.24
CA TYR A 144 -47.99 86.24 9.25
C TYR A 144 -48.37 85.50 7.97
N LEU A 145 -47.39 85.30 7.09
CA LEU A 145 -47.54 84.42 5.95
C LEU A 145 -47.28 82.99 6.40
N ALA A 146 -48.23 82.10 6.15
CA ALA A 146 -48.11 80.69 6.45
C ALA A 146 -48.35 79.86 5.18
N ASN A 147 -47.55 78.81 4.99
CA ASN A 147 -47.84 77.75 4.04
C ASN A 147 -48.12 76.49 4.81
N ALA A 148 -49.23 75.81 4.55
CA ALA A 148 -49.56 74.52 5.11
C ALA A 148 -49.46 73.44 4.04
N ILE A 149 -48.69 72.39 4.31
CA ILE A 149 -48.47 71.25 3.42
C ILE A 149 -48.65 69.93 4.17
N THR A 150 -49.14 68.89 3.50
CA THR A 150 -49.21 67.56 4.12
C THR A 150 -47.83 66.90 4.18
N GLU A 151 -47.58 66.05 5.19
CA GLU A 151 -46.34 65.29 5.33
C GLU A 151 -46.04 64.42 4.09
N LYS A 152 -47.09 63.88 3.45
CA LYS A 152 -46.97 63.09 2.21
C LYS A 152 -46.47 63.90 1.03
N GLN A 153 -46.95 65.15 0.88
CA GLN A 153 -46.52 66.07 -0.18
C GLN A 153 -45.11 66.61 0.08
N LEU A 154 -44.83 67.08 1.30
CA LEU A 154 -43.54 67.66 1.68
C LEU A 154 -42.38 66.66 1.48
N PHE A 155 -42.62 65.37 1.77
CA PHE A 155 -41.62 64.32 1.62
C PHE A 155 -41.87 63.38 0.42
N TYR A 156 -42.57 63.86 -0.60
CA TYR A 156 -42.92 63.06 -1.78
C TYR A 156 -41.69 62.42 -2.45
N ASP A 157 -40.62 63.19 -2.66
CA ASP A 157 -39.40 62.69 -3.31
C ASP A 157 -38.65 61.67 -2.44
N ILE A 158 -38.63 61.86 -1.12
CA ILE A 158 -38.07 60.87 -0.17
C ILE A 158 -38.86 59.56 -0.24
N ASN A 159 -40.19 59.63 -0.32
CA ASN A 159 -41.05 58.45 -0.41
C ASN A 159 -40.89 57.71 -1.75
N LYS A 160 -40.67 58.43 -2.86
CA LYS A 160 -40.31 57.81 -4.14
C LYS A 160 -38.98 57.07 -4.09
N VAL A 161 -37.94 57.70 -3.53
CA VAL A 161 -36.63 57.06 -3.35
C VAL A 161 -36.77 55.82 -2.48
N LYS A 162 -37.51 55.90 -1.36
CA LYS A 162 -37.82 54.75 -0.50
C LYS A 162 -38.41 53.59 -1.30
N MET A 163 -39.43 53.83 -2.10
CA MET A 163 -40.11 52.79 -2.88
C MET A 163 -39.16 52.16 -3.92
N PHE A 164 -38.39 52.97 -4.64
CA PHE A 164 -37.40 52.49 -5.59
C PHE A 164 -36.32 51.64 -4.92
N SER A 165 -35.79 52.10 -3.78
CA SER A 165 -34.80 51.39 -2.98
C SER A 165 -35.33 50.04 -2.48
N VAL A 166 -36.59 49.95 -2.05
CA VAL A 166 -37.22 48.68 -1.65
C VAL A 166 -37.33 47.71 -2.83
N ILE A 167 -37.74 48.18 -4.01
CA ILE A 167 -37.81 47.34 -5.22
C ILE A 167 -36.42 46.79 -5.57
N LEU A 168 -35.39 47.65 -5.53
CA LEU A 168 -34.00 47.26 -5.80
C LEU A 168 -33.51 46.18 -4.81
N LEU A 169 -33.86 46.31 -3.52
CA LEU A 169 -33.54 45.31 -2.49
C LEU A 169 -34.16 43.95 -2.79
N VAL A 170 -35.43 43.93 -3.21
CA VAL A 170 -36.11 42.67 -3.59
C VAL A 170 -35.45 42.02 -4.80
N ILE A 171 -35.09 42.81 -5.82
CA ILE A 171 -34.38 42.30 -7.02
C ILE A 171 -33.02 41.71 -6.62
N MET A 172 -32.27 42.40 -5.76
CA MET A 172 -30.99 41.89 -5.25
C MET A 172 -31.14 40.60 -4.46
N MET A 173 -32.18 40.46 -3.63
CA MET A 173 -32.46 39.20 -2.94
C MET A 173 -32.74 38.04 -3.88
N VAL A 174 -33.55 38.26 -4.91
CA VAL A 174 -33.85 37.23 -5.92
C VAL A 174 -32.57 36.85 -6.69
N PHE A 175 -31.74 37.84 -7.02
CA PHE A 175 -30.46 37.62 -7.69
C PHE A 175 -29.48 36.82 -6.81
N LEU A 176 -29.37 37.16 -5.53
CA LEU A 176 -28.56 36.41 -4.54
C LEU A 176 -29.04 34.97 -4.40
N PHE A 177 -30.36 34.76 -4.30
CA PHE A 177 -30.93 33.42 -4.27
C PHE A 177 -30.59 32.64 -5.55
N PHE A 178 -30.70 33.26 -6.72
CA PHE A 178 -30.38 32.63 -7.99
C PHE A 178 -28.89 32.24 -8.10
N ILE A 179 -27.98 33.14 -7.75
CA ILE A 179 -26.53 32.85 -7.69
C ILE A 179 -26.26 31.70 -6.72
N SER A 180 -26.83 31.79 -5.52
CA SER A 180 -26.67 30.79 -4.48
C SER A 180 -27.15 29.40 -4.94
N TYR A 181 -28.28 29.36 -5.66
CA TYR A 181 -28.82 28.15 -6.25
C TYR A 181 -27.91 27.58 -7.36
N VAL A 182 -27.38 28.42 -8.24
CA VAL A 182 -26.45 28.01 -9.32
C VAL A 182 -25.16 27.43 -8.74
N ILE A 183 -24.54 28.12 -7.77
CA ILE A 183 -23.33 27.65 -7.08
C ILE A 183 -23.61 26.30 -6.39
N GLY A 184 -24.74 26.18 -5.68
CA GLY A 184 -25.13 24.92 -5.04
C GLY A 184 -25.22 23.75 -6.02
N LYS A 185 -25.81 23.98 -7.21
CA LYS A 185 -25.88 22.95 -8.26
C LYS A 185 -24.53 22.58 -8.86
N LEU A 186 -23.64 23.56 -9.07
CA LEU A 186 -22.28 23.30 -9.58
C LEU A 186 -21.48 22.43 -8.62
N ILE A 187 -21.53 22.76 -7.32
CA ILE A 187 -20.85 21.99 -6.27
C ILE A 187 -21.43 20.56 -6.18
N GLU A 188 -22.76 20.40 -6.19
CA GLU A 188 -23.40 19.08 -6.13
C GLU A 188 -22.94 18.15 -7.26
N LYS A 189 -22.84 18.68 -8.49
CA LYS A 189 -22.42 17.90 -9.67
C LYS A 189 -21.00 17.35 -9.51
N GLU A 190 -20.05 18.20 -9.14
CA GLU A 190 -18.65 17.77 -8.96
C GLU A 190 -18.50 16.81 -7.78
N PHE A 191 -19.21 17.04 -6.67
CA PHE A 191 -19.20 16.11 -5.52
C PHE A 191 -19.77 14.74 -5.90
N LYS A 192 -20.87 14.67 -6.64
CA LYS A 192 -21.43 13.39 -7.12
C LYS A 192 -20.45 12.63 -8.00
N LYS A 193 -19.73 13.34 -8.87
CA LYS A 193 -18.68 12.75 -9.71
C LYS A 193 -17.56 12.15 -8.84
N GLN A 194 -17.07 12.90 -7.85
CA GLN A 194 -16.05 12.40 -6.91
C GLN A 194 -16.53 11.17 -6.12
N ILE A 195 -17.79 11.16 -5.64
CA ILE A 195 -18.38 9.98 -4.97
C ILE A 195 -18.43 8.77 -5.91
N GLY A 196 -18.75 8.97 -7.19
CA GLY A 196 -18.70 7.92 -8.20
C GLY A 196 -17.30 7.33 -8.36
N THR A 197 -16.28 8.18 -8.51
CA THR A 197 -14.87 7.76 -8.58
C THR A 197 -14.43 7.01 -7.32
N ILE A 198 -14.88 7.45 -6.13
CA ILE A 198 -14.62 6.75 -4.87
C ILE A 198 -15.24 5.34 -4.85
N LYS A 199 -16.49 5.19 -5.32
CA LYS A 199 -17.17 3.89 -5.40
C LYS A 199 -16.45 2.93 -6.36
N GLU A 200 -16.05 3.43 -7.53
CA GLU A 200 -15.28 2.67 -8.52
C GLU A 200 -13.90 2.28 -7.96
N PHE A 201 -13.17 3.23 -7.38
CA PHE A 201 -11.89 2.97 -6.73
C PHE A 201 -12.00 1.90 -5.63
N SER A 202 -13.02 2.00 -4.76
CA SER A 202 -13.25 1.00 -3.71
C SER A 202 -13.60 -0.38 -4.26
N THR A 203 -14.30 -0.45 -5.40
CA THR A 203 -14.62 -1.73 -6.06
C THR A 203 -13.36 -2.36 -6.62
N ASN A 204 -12.51 -1.57 -7.28
CA ASN A 204 -11.22 -2.02 -7.79
C ASN A 204 -10.31 -2.53 -6.66
N VAL A 205 -10.17 -1.76 -5.58
CA VAL A 205 -9.39 -2.17 -4.40
C VAL A 205 -9.95 -3.46 -3.79
N SER A 206 -11.27 -3.65 -3.76
CA SER A 206 -11.87 -4.90 -3.26
C SER A 206 -11.51 -6.11 -4.14
N SER A 207 -11.47 -5.94 -5.47
CA SER A 207 -11.00 -6.99 -6.39
C SER A 207 -9.52 -7.32 -6.15
N TYR A 208 -8.67 -6.29 -6.03
CA TYR A 208 -7.25 -6.48 -5.72
C TYR A 208 -7.03 -7.20 -4.39
N ILE A 209 -7.84 -6.90 -3.36
CA ILE A 209 -7.78 -7.60 -2.08
C ILE A 209 -8.15 -9.08 -2.25
N ALA A 210 -9.20 -9.39 -3.02
CA ALA A 210 -9.63 -10.77 -3.24
C ALA A 210 -8.59 -11.59 -4.04
N GLU A 211 -8.02 -11.00 -5.10
CA GLU A 211 -6.94 -11.61 -5.89
C GLU A 211 -5.70 -11.86 -5.04
N ASN A 212 -5.22 -10.83 -4.33
CA ASN A 212 -4.04 -10.98 -3.47
C ASN A 212 -4.28 -11.93 -2.31
N SER A 213 -5.49 -11.97 -1.72
CA SER A 213 -5.81 -12.94 -0.68
C SER A 213 -5.79 -14.38 -1.21
N SER A 214 -6.25 -14.59 -2.45
CA SER A 214 -6.22 -15.91 -3.10
C SER A 214 -4.79 -16.33 -3.39
N ALA A 215 -3.98 -15.43 -3.96
CA ALA A 215 -2.55 -15.65 -4.19
C ALA A 215 -1.80 -15.94 -2.87
N SER A 216 -2.10 -15.18 -1.81
CA SER A 216 -1.55 -15.41 -0.46
C SER A 216 -1.83 -16.82 0.04
N SER A 217 -3.08 -17.29 -0.12
CA SER A 217 -3.48 -18.63 0.28
C SER A 217 -2.76 -19.71 -0.53
N GLU A 218 -2.58 -19.51 -1.83
CA GLU A 218 -1.88 -20.44 -2.72
C GLU A 218 -0.39 -20.53 -2.36
N ILE A 219 0.28 -19.39 -2.17
CA ILE A 219 1.67 -19.34 -1.70
C ILE A 219 1.78 -20.02 -0.32
N GLY A 220 0.78 -19.84 0.56
CA GLY A 220 0.74 -20.48 1.87
C GLY A 220 0.67 -22.00 1.78
N ALA A 221 -0.16 -22.52 0.87
CA ALA A 221 -0.24 -23.95 0.58
C ALA A 221 1.07 -24.49 0.00
N VAL A 222 1.71 -23.76 -0.91
CA VAL A 222 3.02 -24.12 -1.47
C VAL A 222 4.09 -24.16 -0.38
N ALA A 223 4.13 -23.18 0.52
CA ALA A 223 5.08 -23.14 1.61
C ALA A 223 4.89 -24.31 2.57
N GLN A 224 3.63 -24.64 2.93
CA GLN A 224 3.31 -25.80 3.77
C GLN A 224 3.68 -27.13 3.09
N ASN A 225 3.39 -27.29 1.80
CA ASN A 225 3.78 -28.48 1.05
C ASN A 225 5.30 -28.61 0.95
N THR A 226 6.00 -27.50 0.76
CA THR A 226 7.46 -27.47 0.77
C THR A 226 8.00 -27.87 2.13
N GLN A 227 7.41 -27.41 3.24
CA GLN A 227 7.81 -27.80 4.58
C GLN A 227 7.61 -29.31 4.84
N LYS A 228 6.54 -29.92 4.31
CA LYS A 228 6.35 -31.38 4.33
C LYS A 228 7.41 -32.11 3.51
N ASN A 229 7.79 -31.56 2.34
CA ASN A 229 8.84 -32.13 1.53
C ASN A 229 10.22 -32.02 2.20
N VAL A 230 10.48 -30.95 2.93
CA VAL A 230 11.68 -30.79 3.77
C VAL A 230 11.71 -31.85 4.88
N GLN A 231 10.60 -32.16 5.52
CA GLN A 231 10.54 -33.25 6.50
C GLN A 231 10.85 -34.62 5.89
N LYS A 232 10.33 -34.89 4.68
CA LYS A 232 10.68 -36.12 3.94
C LYS A 232 12.15 -36.13 3.52
N LEU A 233 12.70 -34.98 3.15
CA LEU A 233 14.11 -34.83 2.82
C LEU A 233 14.97 -35.13 4.06
N ASP A 234 14.61 -34.65 5.24
CA ASP A 234 15.30 -34.98 6.50
C ASP A 234 15.32 -36.49 6.76
N GLU A 235 14.19 -37.18 6.56
CA GLU A 235 14.11 -38.64 6.69
C GLU A 235 15.00 -39.37 5.66
N LEU A 236 14.99 -38.92 4.40
CA LEU A 236 15.87 -39.46 3.36
C LEU A 236 17.34 -39.22 3.66
N ILE A 237 17.71 -38.06 4.20
CA ILE A 237 19.08 -37.74 4.62
C ILE A 237 19.51 -38.69 5.75
N GLN A 238 18.65 -38.94 6.73
CA GLN A 238 18.94 -39.89 7.82
C GLN A 238 19.17 -41.31 7.30
N ASN A 239 18.26 -41.79 6.45
CA ASN A 239 18.39 -43.12 5.84
C ASN A 239 19.66 -43.24 5.00
N PHE A 240 19.96 -42.22 4.18
CA PHE A 240 21.15 -42.21 3.34
C PHE A 240 22.44 -42.15 4.19
N SER A 241 22.44 -41.38 5.29
CA SER A 241 23.54 -41.36 6.25
C SER A 241 23.77 -42.74 6.88
N SER A 242 22.71 -43.47 7.22
CA SER A 242 22.82 -44.85 7.75
C SER A 242 23.42 -45.78 6.70
N SER A 243 22.98 -45.70 5.45
CA SER A 243 23.53 -46.53 4.37
C SER A 243 25.00 -46.23 4.06
N ILE A 244 25.44 -44.98 4.20
CA ILE A 244 26.86 -44.60 4.07
C ILE A 244 27.67 -45.22 5.22
N GLU A 245 27.17 -45.16 6.45
CA GLU A 245 27.83 -45.74 7.62
C GLU A 245 27.99 -47.26 7.48
N GLU A 246 26.93 -47.95 7.06
CA GLU A 246 26.96 -49.38 6.74
C GLU A 246 27.95 -49.69 5.60
N GLY A 247 27.92 -48.89 4.53
CA GLY A 247 28.84 -49.04 3.40
C GLY A 247 30.30 -48.84 3.79
N ARG A 248 30.60 -47.90 4.68
CA ARG A 248 31.95 -47.67 5.22
C ARG A 248 32.41 -48.88 6.04
N SER A 249 31.55 -49.39 6.93
CA SER A 249 31.86 -50.58 7.73
C SER A 249 32.16 -51.81 6.85
N GLU A 250 31.37 -52.04 5.80
CA GLU A 250 31.58 -53.16 4.88
C GLU A 250 32.88 -53.01 4.06
N LEU A 251 33.22 -51.77 3.68
CA LEU A 251 34.46 -51.45 2.99
C LEU A 251 35.68 -51.71 3.90
N ASP A 252 35.61 -51.29 5.17
CA ASP A 252 36.68 -51.53 6.16
C ASP A 252 36.90 -53.04 6.38
N LEU A 253 35.82 -53.83 6.48
CA LEU A 253 35.89 -55.29 6.58
C LEU A 253 36.52 -55.90 5.33
N THR A 254 36.13 -55.44 4.13
CA THR A 254 36.68 -55.92 2.86
C THR A 254 38.18 -55.63 2.75
N LEU A 255 38.61 -54.43 3.14
CA LEU A 255 40.03 -54.05 3.18
C LEU A 255 40.82 -54.91 4.17
N SER A 256 40.24 -55.24 5.33
CA SER A 256 40.87 -56.15 6.31
C SER A 256 41.06 -57.54 5.72
N ASN A 257 40.00 -58.11 5.12
CA ASN A 257 40.05 -59.43 4.48
C ASN A 257 41.08 -59.49 3.35
N MET A 258 41.24 -58.40 2.58
CA MET A 258 42.26 -58.31 1.53
C MET A 258 43.69 -58.34 2.08
N LYS A 259 43.93 -57.70 3.22
CA LYS A 259 45.26 -57.74 3.88
C LYS A 259 45.59 -59.13 4.38
N GLU A 260 44.62 -59.83 4.96
CA GLU A 260 44.78 -61.23 5.38
C GLU A 260 45.06 -62.14 4.18
N PHE A 261 44.31 -61.97 3.09
CA PHE A 261 44.52 -62.75 1.88
C PHE A 261 45.89 -62.49 1.22
N PHE A 262 46.40 -61.26 1.28
CA PHE A 262 47.76 -60.94 0.82
C PHE A 262 48.82 -61.68 1.66
N TYR A 263 48.63 -61.74 2.98
CA TYR A 263 49.51 -62.49 3.88
C TYR A 263 49.48 -64.00 3.59
N ASP A 264 48.30 -64.56 3.33
CA ASP A 264 48.16 -65.98 2.97
C ASP A 264 48.89 -66.33 1.66
N ILE A 265 48.82 -65.47 0.65
CA ILE A 265 49.57 -65.65 -0.61
C ILE A 265 51.08 -65.59 -0.37
N GLN A 266 51.56 -64.69 0.50
CA GLN A 266 52.98 -64.64 0.86
C GLN A 266 53.44 -65.94 1.54
N ASN A 267 52.69 -66.41 2.54
CA ASN A 267 52.98 -67.68 3.22
C ASN A 267 52.96 -68.87 2.24
N MET A 268 52.01 -68.89 1.30
CA MET A 268 51.92 -69.94 0.29
C MET A 268 53.13 -69.94 -0.65
N ASN A 269 53.63 -68.77 -1.03
CA ASN A 269 54.86 -68.64 -1.82
C ASN A 269 56.09 -69.15 -1.06
N GLU A 270 56.23 -68.82 0.22
CA GLU A 270 57.31 -69.33 1.07
C GLU A 270 57.29 -70.87 1.14
N LYS A 271 56.10 -71.47 1.35
CA LYS A 271 55.94 -72.93 1.36
C LYS A 271 56.20 -73.58 0.01
N THR A 272 55.84 -72.91 -1.08
CA THR A 272 56.13 -73.39 -2.43
C THR A 272 57.64 -73.41 -2.71
N LEU A 273 58.39 -72.41 -2.22
CA LEU A 273 59.85 -72.38 -2.30
C LEU A 273 60.51 -73.48 -1.45
N GLU A 274 59.98 -73.76 -0.25
CA GLU A 274 60.43 -74.89 0.57
C GLU A 274 60.27 -76.22 -0.19
N ILE A 275 59.13 -76.44 -0.85
CA ILE A 275 58.88 -77.64 -1.67
C ILE A 275 59.85 -77.69 -2.86
N SER A 276 60.09 -76.58 -3.55
CA SER A 276 61.05 -76.51 -4.66
C SER A 276 62.45 -76.98 -4.25
N ASN A 277 62.92 -76.50 -3.10
CA ASN A 277 64.20 -76.94 -2.52
C ASN A 277 64.21 -78.44 -2.16
N PHE A 278 63.08 -78.98 -1.71
CA PHE A 278 62.96 -80.41 -1.41
C PHE A 278 63.00 -81.27 -2.68
N ILE A 279 62.36 -80.82 -3.77
CA ILE A 279 62.39 -81.49 -5.07
C ILE A 279 63.80 -81.54 -5.66
N ASN A 280 64.58 -80.46 -5.54
CA ASN A 280 65.99 -80.46 -5.95
C ASN A 280 66.80 -81.53 -5.19
N LYS A 281 66.63 -81.63 -3.87
CA LYS A 281 67.28 -82.68 -3.06
C LYS A 281 66.84 -84.09 -3.45
N LEU A 282 65.57 -84.28 -3.80
CA LEU A 282 65.06 -85.56 -4.30
C LEU A 282 65.62 -85.92 -5.67
N SER A 283 65.83 -84.93 -6.55
CA SER A 283 66.49 -85.14 -7.84
C SER A 283 67.93 -85.61 -7.66
N ASP A 284 68.71 -84.94 -6.81
CA ASP A 284 70.09 -85.34 -6.49
C ASP A 284 70.16 -86.76 -5.92
N LEU A 285 69.18 -87.14 -5.08
CA LEU A 285 69.08 -88.48 -4.51
C LEU A 285 68.70 -89.51 -5.57
N ASN A 286 67.80 -89.18 -6.48
CA ASN A 286 67.40 -90.05 -7.58
C ASN A 286 68.57 -90.33 -8.54
N ASP A 287 69.39 -89.32 -8.84
CA ASP A 287 70.60 -89.48 -9.65
C ASP A 287 71.61 -90.42 -8.97
N LYS A 288 71.80 -90.29 -7.65
CA LYS A 288 72.65 -91.24 -6.88
C LYS A 288 72.11 -92.67 -6.92
N ILE A 289 70.80 -92.88 -6.85
CA ILE A 289 70.20 -94.23 -6.96
C ILE A 289 70.49 -94.81 -8.35
N LYS A 290 70.36 -94.00 -9.41
CA LYS A 290 70.69 -94.41 -10.77
C LYS A 290 72.16 -94.82 -10.89
N ASP A 291 73.09 -94.01 -10.36
CA ASP A 291 74.53 -94.30 -10.35
C ASP A 291 74.87 -95.58 -9.55
N ILE A 292 74.21 -95.79 -8.41
CA ILE A 292 74.34 -97.04 -7.61
C ILE A 292 73.85 -98.23 -8.43
N SER A 293 72.69 -98.11 -9.09
CA SER A 293 72.12 -99.18 -9.91
C SER A 293 73.03 -99.52 -11.09
N ASP A 294 73.64 -98.49 -11.71
CA ASP A 294 74.65 -98.67 -12.75
C ASP A 294 75.86 -99.45 -12.24
N THR A 295 76.37 -99.06 -11.08
CA THR A 295 77.52 -99.70 -10.43
C THR A 295 77.22 -101.16 -10.04
N VAL A 296 76.05 -101.42 -9.45
CA VAL A 296 75.61 -102.77 -9.03
C VAL A 296 75.45 -103.70 -10.24
N SER A 297 74.89 -103.21 -11.35
CA SER A 297 74.78 -103.98 -12.59
C SER A 297 76.16 -104.38 -13.13
N ILE A 298 77.13 -103.45 -13.15
CA ILE A 298 78.52 -103.73 -13.56
C ILE A 298 79.19 -104.73 -12.61
N LEU A 299 79.07 -104.51 -11.30
CA LEU A 299 79.64 -105.40 -10.28
C LEU A 299 79.07 -106.81 -10.37
N SER A 300 77.77 -106.94 -10.65
CA SER A 300 77.11 -108.24 -10.82
C SER A 300 77.66 -109.00 -12.03
N ILE A 301 77.77 -108.33 -13.17
CA ILE A 301 78.32 -108.91 -14.40
C ILE A 301 79.79 -109.31 -14.17
N ASN A 302 80.61 -108.43 -13.59
CA ASN A 302 82.01 -108.71 -13.30
C ASN A 302 82.17 -109.88 -12.32
N SER A 303 81.32 -109.96 -11.29
CA SER A 303 81.34 -111.05 -10.32
C SER A 303 80.92 -112.37 -10.94
N SER A 304 79.91 -112.38 -11.82
CA SER A 304 79.51 -113.58 -12.60
C SER A 304 80.65 -114.06 -13.51
N ILE A 305 81.33 -113.14 -14.20
CA ILE A 305 82.50 -113.46 -15.04
C ILE A 305 83.64 -114.03 -14.20
N GLU A 306 84.00 -113.39 -13.09
CA GLU A 306 85.15 -113.84 -12.29
C GLU A 306 84.88 -115.18 -11.60
N THR A 307 83.66 -115.40 -11.10
CA THR A 307 83.26 -116.67 -10.48
C THR A 307 83.09 -117.80 -11.49
N SER A 308 82.82 -117.50 -12.76
CA SER A 308 82.85 -118.49 -13.85
C SER A 308 84.26 -119.04 -14.14
N LYS A 309 85.33 -118.32 -13.72
CA LYS A 309 86.72 -118.75 -13.89
C LYS A 309 87.19 -119.72 -12.79
N GLU A 310 86.57 -119.74 -11.61
CA GLU A 310 86.94 -120.62 -10.49
C GLU A 310 86.11 -121.93 -10.48
N ASN A 311 86.61 -123.00 -9.85
CA ASN A 311 85.92 -124.31 -9.71
C ASN A 311 84.92 -124.34 -8.54
N LEU A 312 84.15 -123.26 -8.37
CA LEU A 312 83.08 -123.14 -7.36
C LEU A 312 81.70 -123.48 -7.96
N ASP A 313 80.66 -123.56 -7.14
CA ASP A 313 79.28 -123.87 -7.55
C ASP A 313 78.72 -122.83 -8.55
N ARG A 314 78.93 -123.10 -9.86
CA ARG A 314 78.74 -122.15 -10.96
C ARG A 314 77.28 -121.75 -11.18
N GLU A 315 76.36 -122.66 -10.89
CA GLU A 315 74.94 -122.48 -11.19
C GLU A 315 74.27 -121.54 -10.17
N GLY A 316 74.60 -121.70 -8.89
CA GLY A 316 74.12 -120.83 -7.81
C GLY A 316 74.62 -119.38 -7.92
N ILE A 317 75.91 -119.19 -8.21
CA ILE A 317 76.51 -117.84 -8.30
C ILE A 317 76.05 -117.09 -9.56
N SER A 318 75.94 -117.77 -10.70
CA SER A 318 75.38 -117.17 -11.92
C SER A 318 73.95 -116.69 -11.70
N LYS A 319 73.13 -117.48 -10.98
CA LYS A 319 71.74 -117.13 -10.68
C LYS A 319 71.63 -115.95 -9.71
N ILE A 320 72.53 -115.85 -8.73
CA ILE A 320 72.64 -114.67 -7.84
C ILE A 320 73.00 -113.41 -8.65
N ALA A 321 73.95 -113.51 -9.58
CA ALA A 321 74.33 -112.37 -10.40
C ALA A 321 73.20 -111.95 -11.37
N GLU A 322 72.46 -112.90 -11.94
CA GLU A 322 71.27 -112.63 -12.75
C GLU A 322 70.22 -111.86 -11.94
N LEU A 323 69.89 -112.32 -10.73
CA LEU A 323 68.96 -111.64 -9.81
C LEU A 323 69.44 -110.24 -9.41
N ILE A 324 70.73 -110.05 -9.13
CA ILE A 324 71.29 -108.72 -8.79
C ILE A 324 71.20 -107.78 -10.01
N ASN A 325 71.42 -108.28 -11.22
CA ASN A 325 71.33 -107.47 -12.42
C ASN A 325 69.87 -107.11 -12.76
N GLU A 326 68.95 -108.04 -12.54
CA GLU A 326 67.51 -107.79 -12.65
C GLU A 326 67.06 -106.71 -11.66
N LEU A 327 67.47 -106.81 -10.38
CA LEU A 327 67.22 -105.78 -9.36
C LEU A 327 67.85 -104.42 -9.73
N ALA A 328 69.07 -104.41 -10.28
CA ALA A 328 69.71 -103.19 -10.75
C ALA A 328 68.97 -102.56 -11.95
N SER A 329 68.45 -103.40 -12.86
CA SER A 329 67.63 -102.95 -13.98
C SER A 329 66.29 -102.38 -13.51
N GLU A 330 65.61 -103.05 -12.58
CA GLU A 330 64.36 -102.57 -11.98
C GLU A 330 64.57 -101.25 -11.22
N SER A 331 65.70 -101.12 -10.50
CA SER A 331 66.09 -99.90 -9.81
C SER A 331 66.35 -98.74 -10.79
N ARG A 332 67.04 -98.99 -11.92
CA ARG A 332 67.19 -98.00 -13.01
C ARG A 332 65.86 -97.55 -13.58
N GLU A 333 64.95 -98.50 -13.85
CA GLU A 333 63.63 -98.18 -14.38
C GLU A 333 62.81 -97.35 -13.39
N THR A 334 62.86 -97.71 -12.11
CA THR A 334 62.24 -96.96 -11.02
C THR A 334 62.81 -95.54 -10.93
N SER A 335 64.14 -95.36 -10.97
CA SER A 335 64.77 -94.03 -10.98
C SER A 335 64.36 -93.20 -12.19
N LYS A 336 64.20 -93.81 -13.37
CA LYS A 336 63.73 -93.11 -14.58
C LYS A 336 62.27 -92.66 -14.45
N ASN A 337 61.43 -93.45 -13.79
CA ASN A 337 60.04 -93.07 -13.52
C ASN A 337 59.96 -91.97 -12.45
N SER A 338 60.77 -92.04 -11.38
CA SER A 338 60.91 -90.98 -10.39
C SER A 338 61.39 -89.66 -11.01
N GLU A 339 62.35 -89.70 -11.94
CA GLU A 339 62.81 -88.50 -12.67
C GLU A 339 61.66 -87.80 -13.42
N LYS A 340 60.77 -88.56 -14.06
CA LYS A 340 59.58 -88.01 -14.73
C LYS A 340 58.63 -87.33 -13.75
N ILE A 341 58.36 -87.98 -12.60
CA ILE A 341 57.48 -87.45 -11.55
C ILE A 341 58.07 -86.15 -10.97
N LEU A 342 59.38 -86.12 -10.68
CA LEU A 342 60.04 -84.93 -10.16
C LEU A 342 59.96 -83.74 -11.13
N LYS A 343 60.16 -83.97 -12.44
CA LYS A 343 59.98 -82.95 -13.48
C LYS A 343 58.55 -82.44 -13.57
N GLU A 344 57.55 -83.31 -13.38
CA GLU A 344 56.15 -82.90 -13.34
C GLU A 344 55.85 -82.02 -12.12
N ILE A 345 56.38 -82.38 -10.95
CA ILE A 345 56.23 -81.56 -9.74
C ILE A 345 56.94 -80.20 -9.90
N GLU A 346 58.14 -80.16 -10.47
CA GLU A 346 58.86 -78.91 -10.76
C GLU A 346 58.06 -77.97 -11.67
N LYS A 347 57.43 -78.53 -12.71
CA LYS A 347 56.52 -77.79 -13.59
C LYS A 347 55.31 -77.25 -12.82
N ASN A 348 54.72 -78.05 -11.93
CA ASN A 348 53.57 -77.63 -11.11
C ASN A 348 53.97 -76.52 -10.13
N ILE A 349 55.15 -76.57 -9.52
CA ILE A 349 55.70 -75.52 -8.65
C ILE A 349 55.86 -74.22 -9.43
N THR A 350 56.49 -74.28 -10.61
CA THR A 350 56.67 -73.10 -11.47
C THR A 350 55.34 -72.47 -11.83
N THR A 351 54.35 -73.32 -12.17
CA THR A 351 52.99 -72.86 -12.46
C THR A 351 52.33 -72.21 -11.24
N ASN A 352 52.51 -72.78 -10.05
CA ASN A 352 51.95 -72.24 -8.81
C ASN A 352 52.55 -70.88 -8.44
N VAL A 353 53.87 -70.69 -8.60
CA VAL A 353 54.53 -69.40 -8.38
C VAL A 353 53.99 -68.34 -9.34
N LEU A 354 53.91 -68.64 -10.64
CA LEU A 354 53.37 -67.70 -11.64
C LEU A 354 51.91 -67.32 -11.35
N LEU A 355 51.09 -68.30 -10.93
CA LEU A 355 49.70 -68.04 -10.55
C LEU A 355 49.62 -67.13 -9.32
N SER A 356 50.46 -67.39 -8.32
CA SER A 356 50.52 -66.60 -7.07
C SER A 356 50.99 -65.18 -7.29
N GLU A 357 52.00 -64.96 -8.15
CA GLU A 357 52.43 -63.62 -8.58
C GLU A 357 51.30 -62.88 -9.30
N LYS A 358 50.60 -63.57 -10.21
CA LYS A 358 49.45 -62.99 -10.90
C LYS A 358 48.35 -62.61 -9.92
N THR A 359 47.99 -63.49 -8.97
CA THR A 359 46.99 -63.22 -7.93
C THR A 359 47.42 -62.04 -7.06
N SER A 360 48.68 -61.97 -6.63
CA SER A 360 49.19 -60.83 -5.85
C SER A 360 49.03 -59.50 -6.60
N LYS A 361 49.33 -59.47 -7.90
CA LYS A 361 49.13 -58.29 -8.74
C LYS A 361 47.65 -57.92 -8.88
N GLU A 362 46.76 -58.90 -9.04
CA GLU A 362 45.31 -58.66 -9.10
C GLU A 362 44.79 -58.07 -7.78
N LEU A 363 45.27 -58.55 -6.63
CA LEU A 363 44.92 -58.00 -5.32
C LEU A 363 45.32 -56.53 -5.16
N THR A 364 46.54 -56.16 -5.59
CA THR A 364 46.96 -54.74 -5.57
C THR A 364 46.05 -53.85 -6.43
N ASN A 365 45.51 -54.38 -7.53
CA ASN A 365 44.55 -53.62 -8.34
C ASN A 365 43.19 -53.48 -7.64
N ILE A 366 42.75 -54.50 -6.90
CA ILE A 366 41.51 -54.42 -6.12
C ILE A 366 41.68 -53.44 -4.96
N GLU A 367 42.82 -53.45 -4.26
CA GLU A 367 43.14 -52.48 -3.20
C GLU A 367 42.99 -51.04 -3.70
N LYS A 368 43.62 -50.70 -4.84
CA LYS A 368 43.46 -49.37 -5.47
C LYS A 368 42.03 -49.04 -5.84
N SER A 369 41.24 -50.04 -6.25
CA SER A 369 39.83 -49.86 -6.57
C SER A 369 39.02 -49.57 -5.31
N LEU A 370 39.33 -50.24 -4.19
CA LEU A 370 38.71 -49.99 -2.89
C LEU A 370 39.08 -48.62 -2.33
N ASP A 371 40.31 -48.13 -2.53
CA ASP A 371 40.69 -46.76 -2.18
C ASP A 371 39.80 -45.74 -2.91
N SER A 372 39.52 -45.97 -4.20
CA SER A 372 38.62 -45.10 -4.99
C SER A 372 37.18 -45.15 -4.47
N VAL A 373 36.70 -46.33 -4.04
CA VAL A 373 35.37 -46.47 -3.40
C VAL A 373 35.34 -45.74 -2.06
N SER A 374 36.43 -45.81 -1.27
CA SER A 374 36.54 -45.08 0.00
C SER A 374 36.46 -43.57 -0.20
N GLU A 375 37.03 -43.03 -1.28
CA GLU A 375 36.91 -41.61 -1.63
C GLU A 375 35.45 -41.25 -1.95
N ILE A 376 34.75 -42.08 -2.74
CA ILE A 376 33.33 -41.88 -3.05
C ILE A 376 32.46 -41.88 -1.78
N VAL A 377 32.72 -42.80 -0.85
CA VAL A 377 31.99 -42.86 0.44
C VAL A 377 32.19 -41.55 1.21
N ARG A 378 33.41 -41.01 1.24
CA ARG A 378 33.71 -39.73 1.89
C ARG A 378 33.03 -38.54 1.20
N ASP A 379 32.95 -38.54 -0.12
CA ASP A 379 32.21 -37.53 -0.88
C ASP A 379 30.70 -37.58 -0.58
N PHE A 380 30.16 -38.78 -0.39
CA PHE A 380 28.77 -38.94 0.03
C PHE A 380 28.52 -38.43 1.45
N GLU A 381 29.45 -38.61 2.39
CA GLU A 381 29.36 -38.00 3.74
C GLU A 381 29.28 -36.47 3.62
N HIS A 382 30.12 -35.86 2.78
CA HIS A 382 30.10 -34.41 2.55
C HIS A 382 28.80 -33.94 1.87
N THR A 383 28.24 -34.76 0.98
CA THR A 383 26.95 -34.52 0.32
C THR A 383 25.79 -34.57 1.31
N VAL A 384 25.77 -35.55 2.21
CA VAL A 384 24.79 -35.65 3.31
C VAL A 384 24.81 -34.41 4.19
N GLN A 385 26.00 -33.94 4.57
CA GLN A 385 26.12 -32.72 5.37
C GLN A 385 25.59 -31.48 4.64
N SER A 386 25.87 -31.38 3.33
CA SER A 386 25.38 -30.28 2.50
C SER A 386 23.86 -30.30 2.34
N LEU A 387 23.28 -31.49 2.13
CA LEU A 387 21.83 -31.69 2.09
C LEU A 387 21.16 -31.35 3.42
N SER A 388 21.76 -31.72 4.55
CA SER A 388 21.26 -31.35 5.88
C SER A 388 21.21 -29.83 6.06
N ASN A 389 22.28 -29.12 5.69
CA ASN A 389 22.33 -27.66 5.75
C ASN A 389 21.28 -27.02 4.83
N PHE A 390 21.13 -27.55 3.61
CA PHE A 390 20.12 -27.09 2.65
C PHE A 390 18.69 -27.30 3.16
N SER A 391 18.41 -28.47 3.75
CA SER A 391 17.12 -28.78 4.38
C SER A 391 16.80 -27.80 5.49
N HIS A 392 17.77 -27.55 6.39
CA HIS A 392 17.63 -26.59 7.47
C HIS A 392 17.36 -25.16 6.98
N SER A 393 18.12 -24.68 5.99
CA SER A 393 17.93 -23.35 5.40
C SER A 393 16.57 -23.22 4.73
N THR A 394 16.13 -24.24 3.98
CA THR A 394 14.81 -24.26 3.33
C THR A 394 13.69 -24.18 4.35
N LYS A 395 13.83 -24.88 5.49
CA LYS A 395 12.87 -24.81 6.61
C LYS A 395 12.72 -23.39 7.16
N ILE A 396 13.84 -22.67 7.35
CA ILE A 396 13.83 -21.29 7.82
C ILE A 396 13.13 -20.39 6.79
N SER A 397 13.53 -20.46 5.52
CA SER A 397 12.92 -19.65 4.46
C SER A 397 11.42 -19.89 4.32
N MET A 398 10.95 -21.14 4.47
CA MET A 398 9.51 -21.41 4.43
C MET A 398 8.75 -20.82 5.63
N ASN A 399 9.35 -20.81 6.83
CA ASN A 399 8.76 -20.14 7.98
C ASN A 399 8.67 -18.61 7.77
N GLU A 400 9.68 -18.01 7.16
CA GLU A 400 9.67 -16.57 6.80
C GLU A 400 8.58 -16.26 5.76
N VAL A 401 8.43 -17.09 4.73
CA VAL A 401 7.35 -16.96 3.74
C VAL A 401 5.98 -17.02 4.42
N LEU A 402 5.75 -17.98 5.31
CA LEU A 402 4.50 -18.10 6.05
C LEU A 402 4.22 -16.87 6.94
N SER A 403 5.26 -16.34 7.61
CA SER A 403 5.16 -15.10 8.37
C SER A 403 4.79 -13.90 7.48
N GLY A 404 5.44 -13.78 6.32
CA GLY A 404 5.14 -12.74 5.33
C GLY A 404 3.71 -12.82 4.80
N ILE A 405 3.18 -14.02 4.60
CA ILE A 405 1.78 -14.24 4.20
C ILE A 405 0.82 -13.77 5.29
N ASN A 406 1.10 -14.06 6.57
CA ASN A 406 0.27 -13.59 7.68
C ASN A 406 0.26 -12.06 7.75
N GLN A 407 1.43 -11.41 7.63
CA GLN A 407 1.53 -9.94 7.60
C GLN A 407 0.79 -9.34 6.40
N MET A 408 0.89 -9.97 5.23
CA MET A 408 0.15 -9.55 4.04
C MET A 408 -1.37 -9.68 4.25
N SER A 409 -1.82 -10.78 4.86
CA SER A 409 -3.23 -10.98 5.19
C SER A 409 -3.77 -9.89 6.13
N GLU A 410 -3.02 -9.56 7.18
CA GLU A 410 -3.35 -8.47 8.10
C GLU A 410 -3.42 -7.12 7.38
N ALA A 411 -2.43 -6.79 6.54
CA ALA A 411 -2.44 -5.56 5.75
C ALA A 411 -3.64 -5.47 4.80
N LEU A 412 -4.02 -6.57 4.15
CA LEU A 412 -5.21 -6.62 3.29
C LEU A 412 -6.49 -6.37 4.07
N ILE A 413 -6.60 -6.88 5.31
CA ILE A 413 -7.73 -6.61 6.21
C ILE A 413 -7.78 -5.12 6.59
N GLU A 414 -6.64 -4.50 6.90
CA GLU A 414 -6.57 -3.06 7.21
C GLU A 414 -6.97 -2.18 6.02
N ILE A 415 -6.50 -2.52 4.81
CA ILE A 415 -6.89 -1.82 3.58
C ILE A 415 -8.39 -1.95 3.37
N LYS A 416 -8.95 -3.15 3.54
CA LYS A 416 -10.41 -3.38 3.44
C LYS A 416 -11.17 -2.48 4.41
N ASN A 417 -10.79 -2.48 5.68
CA ASN A 417 -11.43 -1.67 6.71
C ASN A 417 -11.35 -0.16 6.39
N SER A 418 -10.22 0.29 5.82
CA SER A 418 -10.02 1.68 5.42
C SER A 418 -10.92 2.05 4.22
N MET A 419 -11.09 1.14 3.26
CA MET A 419 -12.00 1.33 2.12
C MET A 419 -13.46 1.37 2.58
N ASP A 420 -13.86 0.50 3.50
CA ASP A 420 -15.22 0.48 4.05
C ASP A 420 -15.55 1.81 4.76
N LYS A 421 -14.61 2.36 5.55
CA LYS A 421 -14.75 3.69 6.18
C LYS A 421 -14.88 4.80 5.13
N LEU A 422 -14.06 4.77 4.09
CA LEU A 422 -14.06 5.77 3.03
C LEU A 422 -15.38 5.75 2.23
N LEU A 423 -15.92 4.56 1.96
CA LEU A 423 -17.27 4.37 1.39
C LEU A 423 -18.37 4.90 2.31
N GLU A 424 -18.27 4.68 3.63
CA GLU A 424 -19.24 5.18 4.60
C GLU A 424 -19.28 6.72 4.60
N ILE A 425 -18.11 7.37 4.58
CA ILE A 425 -17.98 8.82 4.48
C ILE A 425 -18.60 9.30 3.17
N ALA A 426 -18.27 8.68 2.03
CA ALA A 426 -18.83 9.04 0.74
C ALA A 426 -20.37 8.94 0.70
N LYS A 427 -20.94 7.89 1.32
CA LYS A 427 -22.40 7.73 1.45
C LYS A 427 -23.07 8.81 2.30
N LYS A 428 -22.38 9.36 3.31
CA LYS A 428 -22.92 10.46 4.13
C LYS A 428 -23.10 11.76 3.33
N PHE A 429 -22.24 12.01 2.34
CA PHE A 429 -22.35 13.17 1.45
C PHE A 429 -23.41 13.01 0.35
N GLU A 430 -23.91 11.79 0.12
CA GLU A 430 -24.94 11.50 -0.88
C GLU A 430 -26.37 11.75 -0.34
N LYS A 431 -26.54 11.75 1.00
CA LYS A 431 -27.80 12.04 1.71
C LYS A 431 -27.96 13.53 2.00
#